data_AF-A0A9W8QZM2-F1
#
_entry.id   AF-A0A9W8QZM2-F1
#
_cell.length_a   1.000
_cell.length_b   1.000
_cell.length_c   1.000
_cell.angle_alpha   90.00
_cell.angle_beta   90.00
_cell.angle_gamma   90.00
#
_symmetry.space_group_name_H-M   'P 1'
#
loop_
_entity.id
_entity.type
_entity.pdbx_description
1 polymer ?
#
loop_
_entity_poly.entity_id
_entity_poly.type
_entity_poly.pdbx_seq_one_letter_code
_entity_poly.pdbx_strand_id
1 'polypeptide(L)' 'MTDWIRILVAFVNNDETYDYGTKTAQEMKVITPEGTIEVQKDQRWDELVRIGNIFSGGKA' A
#
# COMPACT_ATOMS: atom_id res chain seq x y z
N MET A 1 2.08 -7.04 14.89
CA MET A 1 0.65 -6.97 15.32
C MET A 1 0.32 -5.62 15.98
N THR A 2 1.03 -5.21 17.03
CA THR A 2 0.82 -3.90 17.70
C THR A 2 0.92 -2.71 16.74
N ASP A 3 1.91 -2.71 15.84
CA ASP A 3 2.08 -1.62 14.89
C ASP A 3 0.94 -1.52 13.87
N TRP A 4 0.37 -2.64 13.44
CA TRP A 4 -0.83 -2.65 12.59
C TRP A 4 -2.06 -2.07 13.28
N ILE A 5 -2.24 -2.39 14.57
CA ILE A 5 -3.33 -1.83 15.36
C ILE A 5 -3.15 -0.32 15.49
N ARG A 6 -1.92 0.17 15.72
CA ARG A 6 -1.63 1.61 15.78
C ARG A 6 -1.92 2.31 14.45
N ILE A 7 -1.51 1.72 13.32
CA ILE A 7 -1.80 2.24 11.98
C ILE A 7 -3.32 2.35 11.77
N LEU A 8 -4.08 1.30 12.12
CA LEU A 8 -5.53 1.29 11.97
C LEU A 8 -6.21 2.35 12.85
N VAL A 9 -5.78 2.48 14.10
CA VAL A 9 -6.31 3.49 15.03
C VAL A 9 -6.02 4.90 14.51
N ALA A 10 -4.81 5.18 14.04
CA ALA A 10 -4.45 6.47 13.45
C ALA A 10 -5.33 6.78 12.22
N PHE A 11 -5.49 5.79 11.33
CA PHE A 11 -6.32 5.91 10.13
C PHE A 11 -7.79 6.22 10.45
N VAL A 12 -8.40 5.48 11.38
CA VAL A 12 -9.80 5.68 11.78
C VAL A 12 -10.01 7.05 12.42
N ASN A 13 -9.02 7.56 13.16
CA ASN A 13 -9.09 8.88 13.78
C ASN A 13 -8.68 10.02 12.83
N ASN A 14 -8.37 9.73 11.56
CA ASN A 14 -7.85 10.69 10.59
C ASN A 14 -6.66 11.51 11.16
N ASP A 15 -5.73 10.83 11.83
CA ASP A 15 -4.53 11.47 12.37
C ASP A 15 -3.60 11.86 11.22
N GLU A 16 -3.58 13.16 10.91
CA GLU A 16 -2.76 13.75 9.85
C GLU A 16 -1.27 13.82 10.21
N THR A 17 -0.92 13.68 11.49
CA THR A 17 0.48 13.69 11.95
C THR A 17 1.14 12.32 11.89
N TYR A 18 0.33 11.27 11.67
CA TYR A 18 0.81 9.90 11.63
C TYR A 18 1.47 9.59 10.28
N ASP A 19 2.71 9.07 10.31
CA ASP A 19 3.36 8.59 9.09
C ASP A 19 2.90 7.17 8.75
N TYR A 20 1.99 7.07 7.79
CA TYR A 20 1.53 5.79 7.26
C TYR A 20 2.59 5.10 6.38
N GLY A 21 3.73 5.74 6.08
CA GLY A 21 4.88 5.12 5.43
C GLY A 21 4.79 4.95 3.92
N THR A 22 3.64 4.59 3.34
CA THR A 22 3.46 4.57 1.88
C THR A 22 3.28 5.99 1.36
N LYS A 23 3.94 6.32 0.25
CA LYS A 23 3.90 7.64 -0.41
C LYS A 23 3.35 7.56 -1.83
N THR A 24 3.37 6.37 -2.44
CA THR A 24 2.87 6.15 -3.80
C THR A 24 1.96 4.93 -3.86
N ALA A 25 1.15 4.84 -4.91
CA ALA A 25 0.25 3.70 -5.13
C ALA A 25 1.00 2.40 -5.52
N GLN A 26 2.27 2.51 -5.94
CA GLN A 26 3.15 1.38 -6.24
C GLN A 26 3.73 0.70 -4.99
N GLU A 27 3.50 1.27 -3.82
CA GLU A 27 4.05 0.78 -2.56
C GLU A 27 3.00 0.03 -1.76
N MET A 28 3.42 -1.10 -1.20
CA MET A 28 2.60 -1.90 -0.30
C MET A 28 3.34 -2.18 1.01
N LYS A 29 2.58 -2.26 2.10
CA LYS A 29 3.08 -2.75 3.38
C LYS A 29 3.04 -4.26 3.40
N VAL A 30 4.15 -4.89 3.76
CA VAL A 30 4.26 -6.34 3.94
C VAL A 30 4.68 -6.67 5.36
N ILE A 31 4.23 -7.82 5.86
CA ILE A 31 4.71 -8.41 7.10
C ILE A 31 5.83 -9.38 6.74
N THR A 32 7.00 -9.19 7.33
CA THR A 32 8.14 -10.09 7.16
C THR A 32 8.00 -11.34 8.03
N PRO A 33 8.74 -12.42 7.76
CA PRO A 33 8.83 -13.58 8.65
C PRO A 33 9.26 -13.21 10.08
N GLU A 34 10.05 -12.15 10.23
CA GLU A 34 10.53 -11.61 11.51
C GLU A 34 9.45 -10.82 12.27
N GLY A 35 8.26 -10.64 11.67
CA GLY A 35 7.13 -9.94 12.26
C GLY A 35 7.24 -8.42 12.21
N THR A 36 8.18 -7.88 11.43
CA THR A 36 8.31 -6.45 11.15
C THR A 36 7.39 -6.03 10.00
N ILE A 37 7.10 -4.73 9.92
CA ILE A 37 6.35 -4.14 8.80
C ILE A 37 7.34 -3.39 7.93
N GLU A 38 7.35 -3.70 6.64
CA GLU A 38 8.17 -3.02 5.65
C GLU A 38 7.32 -2.45 4.53
N VAL A 39 7.80 -1.36 3.91
CA VAL A 39 7.23 -0.85 2.65
C VAL A 39 8.06 -1.41 1.51
N GLN A 40 7.40 -2.09 0.58
CA GLN A 40 8.01 -2.67 -0.61
C GLN A 40 7.26 -2.24 -1.86
N LYS A 41 7.95 -2.22 -3.00
CA LYS A 41 7.29 -2.00 -4.30
C LYS A 41 6.48 -3.21 -4.70
N ASP A 42 5.21 -2.98 -5.06
CA ASP A 42 4.36 -3.98 -5.68
C ASP A 42 4.86 -4.27 -7.10
N GLN A 43 5.39 -5.49 -7.26
CA GLN A 43 5.97 -5.98 -8.51
C GLN A 43 4.95 -6.12 -9.63
N ARG A 44 3.66 -6.21 -9.29
CA ARG A 44 2.56 -6.41 -10.25
C ARG A 44 1.80 -5.13 -10.55
N TRP A 45 2.09 -4.03 -9.85
CA TRP A 45 1.35 -2.78 -9.99
C TRP A 45 1.26 -2.32 -11.44
N ASP A 46 2.40 -2.18 -12.12
CA ASP A 46 2.42 -1.67 -13.49
C ASP A 46 1.70 -2.61 -14.48
N GLU A 47 1.80 -3.93 -14.26
CA GLU A 47 1.08 -4.93 -15.06
C GLU A 47 -0.44 -4.80 -14.86
N LEU A 48 -0.90 -4.71 -13.61
CA LEU A 48 -2.31 -4.58 -13.26
C LEU A 48 -2.90 -3.27 -13.76
N VAL A 49 -2.17 -2.16 -13.65
CA VAL A 49 -2.57 -0.86 -14.21
C VAL A 49 -2.72 -0.95 -15.72
N ARG A 50 -1.75 -1.58 -16.42
CA ARG A 50 -1.83 -1.79 -17.86
C ARG A 50 -3.05 -2.62 -18.24
N ILE A 51 -3.35 -3.70 -17.54
CA ILE A 51 -4.54 -4.54 -17.77
C ILE A 51 -5.82 -3.71 -17.53
N GLY A 52 -5.87 -2.95 -16.44
CA GLY A 52 -7.00 -2.08 -16.12
C GLY A 52 -7.26 -1.03 -17.20
N ASN A 53 -6.20 -0.45 -17.78
CA ASN A 53 -6.31 0.49 -18.90
C ASN A 53 -6.89 -0.13 -20.16
N ILE A 54 -6.57 -1.40 -20.45
CA ILE A 54 -7.17 -2.12 -21.58
C ILE A 54 -8.68 -2.31 -21.35
N PHE A 55 -9.07 -2.75 -20.16
CA PHE A 55 -10.49 -2.98 -19.84
C PHE A 55 -11.32 -1.70 -19.75
N SER A 56 -10.73 -0.57 -19.36
CA SER A 56 -11.40 0.73 -19.33
C SER A 56 -11.54 1.39 -20.71
N GLY A 57 -11.10 0.73 -21.78
CA GLY A 57 -11.18 1.25 -23.15
C GLY A 57 -10.00 2.17 -23.54
N GLY A 58 -8.96 2.22 -22.71
CA GLY A 58 -7.68 2.83 -23.05
C GLY A 58 -6.94 2.02 -24.12
N LYS A 59 -6.13 2.69 -24.94
CA LYS A 59 -5.24 2.01 -25.89
C LYS A 59 -4.06 1.38 -25.11
N ALA A 60 -3.81 0.10 -25.39
CA ALA A 60 -2.73 -0.69 -24.79
C ALA A 60 -1.34 -0.16 -25.13
#